data_AF-A0A151UDW6-F1
#
_entry.id   AF-A0A151UDW6-F1
#
_cell.length_a   1.000
_cell.length_b   1.000
_cell.length_c   1.000
_cell.angle_alpha   90.00
_cell.angle_beta   90.00
_cell.angle_gamma   90.00
#
_symmetry.space_group_name_H-M   'P 1'
#
loop_
_entity.id
_entity.type
_entity.pdbx_description
1 polymer ?
#
loop_
_entity_poly.entity_id
_entity_poly.type
_entity_poly.pdbx_seq_one_letter_code
_entity_poly.pdbx_strand_id
1 'polypeptide(L)'
;VQKKLVRANMTEARWLNNNYKPTTKNEYLHTSTISCCCSLMAITSYIGMGDIATENIFKWATNEPKILKATSIVCRLMDDIVSNEV
;
A
#
# COMPACT_ATOMS: atom_id res chain seq x y z
N VAL A 1 5.13 -0.03 -9.38
CA VAL A 1 4.71 0.01 -7.95
C VAL A 1 5.29 1.20 -7.20
N GLN A 2 6.60 1.40 -7.17
CA GLN A 2 7.22 2.56 -6.48
C GLN A 2 6.64 3.94 -6.87
N LYS A 3 6.38 4.19 -8.17
CA LYS A 3 5.74 5.44 -8.62
C LYS A 3 4.33 5.65 -8.00
N LYS A 4 3.55 4.58 -7.79
CA LYS A 4 2.22 4.66 -7.16
C LYS A 4 2.36 5.01 -5.67
N LEU A 5 3.31 4.36 -4.98
CA LEU A 5 3.65 4.63 -3.59
C LEU A 5 4.03 6.10 -3.35
N VAL A 6 4.97 6.63 -4.14
CA VAL A 6 5.39 8.04 -4.03
C VAL A 6 4.20 8.98 -4.24
N ARG A 7 3.33 8.70 -5.22
CA ARG A 7 2.13 9.52 -5.46
C ARG A 7 1.15 9.47 -4.29
N ALA A 8 0.96 8.30 -3.67
CA ALA A 8 0.08 8.15 -2.51
C ALA A 8 0.59 8.94 -1.30
N ASN A 9 1.87 8.81 -0.96
CA ASN A 9 2.51 9.62 0.10
C ASN A 9 2.39 11.13 -0.18
N MET A 10 2.59 11.56 -1.43
CA MET A 10 2.40 12.96 -1.81
C MET A 10 0.94 13.42 -1.72
N THR A 11 -0.03 12.53 -1.94
CA THR A 11 -1.46 12.83 -1.73
C THR A 11 -1.75 13.04 -0.26
N GLU A 12 -1.27 12.16 0.62
CA GLU A 12 -1.42 12.31 2.07
C GLU A 12 -0.75 13.59 2.58
N ALA A 13 0.47 13.89 2.11
CA ALA A 13 1.16 15.14 2.45
C ALA A 13 0.37 16.39 2.00
N ARG A 14 -0.27 16.34 0.81
CA ARG A 14 -1.16 17.43 0.36
C ARG A 14 -2.41 17.55 1.22
N TRP A 15 -3.03 16.43 1.63
CA TRP A 15 -4.18 16.47 2.51
C TRP A 15 -3.83 17.13 3.85
N LEU A 16 -2.69 16.75 4.43
CA LEU A 16 -2.16 17.37 5.63
C LEU A 16 -1.92 18.87 5.44
N ASN A 17 -1.17 19.27 4.41
CA ASN A 17 -0.83 20.67 4.14
C ASN A 17 -2.07 21.56 3.93
N ASN A 18 -3.14 21.01 3.36
CA ASN A 18 -4.36 21.75 3.06
C ASN A 18 -5.44 21.61 4.14
N ASN A 19 -5.14 20.97 5.29
CA ASN A 19 -6.11 20.61 6.33
C ASN A 19 -7.36 19.88 5.77
N TYR A 20 -7.16 19.14 4.68
CA TYR A 20 -8.23 18.40 4.01
C TYR A 20 -8.48 17.08 4.73
N LYS A 21 -9.75 16.80 5.05
CA LYS A 21 -10.17 15.55 5.68
C LYS A 21 -10.79 14.62 4.62
N PRO A 22 -10.06 13.59 4.15
CA PRO A 22 -10.58 12.65 3.17
C PRO A 22 -11.72 11.80 3.76
N THR A 23 -12.65 11.38 2.90
CA THR A 23 -13.66 10.38 3.26
C THR A 23 -12.98 9.04 3.58
N THR A 24 -13.30 8.47 4.75
CA THR A 24 -12.64 7.25 5.24
C THR A 24 -12.71 6.09 4.24
N LYS A 25 -13.92 5.81 3.72
CA LYS A 25 -14.18 4.62 2.90
C LYS A 25 -13.58 4.70 1.49
N ASN A 26 -13.65 5.87 0.85
CA ASN A 26 -13.40 5.99 -0.58
C ASN A 26 -12.05 6.63 -0.89
N GLU A 27 -11.66 7.68 -0.16
CA GLU A 27 -10.44 8.43 -0.45
C GLU A 27 -9.27 7.95 0.40
N TYR A 28 -9.46 7.97 1.72
CA TYR A 28 -8.43 7.61 2.68
C TYR A 28 -7.98 6.17 2.47
N LEU A 29 -8.87 5.18 2.63
CA LEU A 29 -8.50 3.76 2.47
C LEU A 29 -7.92 3.44 1.10
N HIS A 30 -8.37 4.10 0.03
CA HIS A 30 -7.80 3.88 -1.30
C HIS A 30 -6.34 4.35 -1.39
N THR A 31 -6.05 5.54 -0.86
CA THR A 31 -4.68 6.11 -0.90
C THR A 31 -3.78 5.43 0.11
N SER A 32 -4.29 5.18 1.31
CA SER A 32 -3.48 4.74 2.44
C SER A 32 -3.09 3.27 2.38
N THR A 33 -3.87 2.44 1.67
CA THR A 33 -3.48 1.06 1.33
C THR A 33 -2.38 0.99 0.28
N ILE A 34 -2.17 2.06 -0.49
CA ILE A 34 -1.02 2.18 -1.41
C ILE A 34 0.19 2.75 -0.68
N SER A 35 0.00 3.71 0.22
CA SER A 35 1.07 4.33 1.00
C SER A 35 1.68 3.40 2.06
N CYS A 36 0.92 2.42 2.58
CA CYS A 36 1.38 1.46 3.58
C CYS A 36 2.46 0.47 3.11
N CYS A 37 2.95 0.59 1.86
CA CYS A 37 4.06 -0.18 1.29
C CYS A 37 3.89 -1.70 1.19
N CYS A 38 2.76 -2.25 1.65
CA CYS A 38 2.56 -3.71 1.75
C CYS A 38 2.72 -4.43 0.39
N SER A 39 2.18 -3.89 -0.70
CA SER A 39 2.38 -4.46 -2.06
C SER A 39 3.82 -4.38 -2.56
N LEU A 40 4.56 -3.31 -2.21
CA LEU A 40 5.97 -3.18 -2.58
C LEU A 40 6.82 -4.22 -1.84
N MET A 41 6.57 -4.37 -0.53
CA MET A 41 7.27 -5.34 0.31
C MET A 41 7.06 -6.77 -0.19
N ALA A 42 5.82 -7.15 -0.54
CA ALA A 42 5.52 -8.46 -1.09
C ALA A 42 6.22 -8.72 -2.44
N ILE A 43 6.34 -7.71 -3.30
CA ILE A 43 7.08 -7.84 -4.57
C ILE A 43 8.57 -8.00 -4.32
N THR A 44 9.13 -7.19 -3.41
CA THR A 44 10.55 -7.23 -3.08
C THR A 44 10.96 -8.55 -2.43
N SER A 45 10.10 -9.16 -1.61
CA SER A 45 10.41 -10.46 -0.99
C SER A 45 10.63 -11.59 -2.01
N TYR A 46 10.02 -11.52 -3.20
CA TYR A 46 10.23 -12.52 -4.25
C TYR A 46 11.60 -12.45 -4.92
N ILE A 47 12.28 -11.30 -4.90
CA ILE A 47 13.55 -11.09 -5.64
C ILE A 47 14.65 -12.07 -5.21
N GLY A 48 14.62 -12.53 -3.95
CA GLY A 48 15.60 -13.48 -3.40
C GLY A 48 15.21 -14.95 -3.43
N MET A 49 14.07 -15.33 -4.03
CA MET A 49 13.52 -16.69 -3.91
C MET A 49 14.02 -17.68 -4.99
N GLY A 50 15.12 -17.37 -5.68
CA GLY A 50 15.71 -18.24 -6.70
C GLY A 50 14.73 -18.54 -7.84
N ASP A 51 14.53 -19.81 -8.16
CA ASP A 51 13.71 -20.27 -9.29
C ASP A 51 12.22 -19.87 -9.19
N ILE A 52 11.74 -19.50 -7.99
CA ILE A 52 10.37 -19.00 -7.78
C ILE A 52 10.21 -17.57 -8.35
N ALA A 53 11.29 -16.79 -8.44
CA ALA A 53 11.33 -15.39 -8.86
C ALA A 53 11.15 -15.20 -10.39
N THR A 54 10.06 -15.72 -10.92
CA THR A 54 9.74 -15.70 -12.37
C THR A 54 9.04 -14.40 -12.79
N GLU A 55 9.11 -14.02 -14.07
CA GLU A 55 8.37 -12.86 -14.58
C GLU A 55 6.86 -12.93 -14.27
N ASN A 56 6.29 -14.15 -14.28
CA ASN A 56 4.89 -14.38 -13.97
C ASN A 56 4.52 -14.01 -12.53
N ILE A 57 5.37 -14.29 -11.53
CA ILE A 57 5.08 -13.92 -10.15
C ILE A 57 5.08 -12.40 -9.98
N PHE A 58 6.01 -11.70 -10.63
CA PHE A 58 6.07 -10.24 -10.61
C PHE A 58 4.88 -9.60 -11.35
N LYS A 59 4.47 -10.12 -12.51
CA LYS A 59 3.25 -9.67 -13.20
C LYS A 59 2.00 -9.91 -12.34
N TRP A 60 1.87 -11.08 -11.74
CA TRP A 60 0.76 -11.40 -10.85
C TRP A 60 0.72 -10.43 -9.66
N ALA A 61 1.84 -10.24 -8.95
CA ALA A 61 1.90 -9.39 -7.77
C ALA A 61 1.67 -7.90 -8.09
N THR A 62 2.19 -7.41 -9.22
CA THR A 62 2.01 -6.01 -9.67
C THR A 62 0.59 -5.71 -10.14
N ASN A 63 -0.20 -6.73 -10.49
CA ASN A 63 -1.63 -6.62 -10.83
C ASN A 63 -2.56 -6.56 -9.61
N GLU A 64 -2.01 -6.37 -8.40
CA GLU A 64 -2.79 -6.16 -7.17
C GLU A 64 -3.84 -7.28 -6.93
N PRO A 65 -3.42 -8.55 -6.81
CA PRO A 65 -4.31 -9.67 -6.59
C PRO A 65 -5.09 -9.47 -5.29
N LYS A 66 -6.29 -10.07 -5.21
CA LYS A 66 -7.22 -9.90 -4.07
C LYS A 66 -6.54 -10.11 -2.71
N ILE A 67 -5.62 -11.07 -2.63
CA ILE A 67 -4.86 -11.34 -1.41
C ILE A 67 -3.98 -10.15 -1.00
N LEU A 68 -3.20 -9.56 -1.91
CA LEU A 68 -2.39 -8.39 -1.59
C LEU A 68 -3.26 -7.18 -1.25
N LYS A 69 -4.40 -7.00 -1.93
CA LYS A 69 -5.35 -5.94 -1.59
C LYS A 69 -5.91 -6.10 -0.18
N ALA A 70 -6.34 -7.30 0.20
CA ALA A 70 -6.85 -7.59 1.54
C ALA A 70 -5.76 -7.40 2.59
N THR A 71 -4.55 -7.93 2.35
CA THR A 71 -3.41 -7.77 3.26
C THR A 71 -3.04 -6.30 3.45
N SER A 72 -3.02 -5.48 2.38
CA SER A 72 -2.74 -4.05 2.50
C SER A 72 -3.78 -3.29 3.33
N ILE A 73 -5.07 -3.69 3.26
CA ILE A 73 -6.12 -3.12 4.12
C ILE A 73 -5.85 -3.46 5.58
N VAL A 74 -5.59 -4.73 5.89
CA VAL A 74 -5.28 -5.17 7.26
C VAL A 74 -4.03 -4.47 7.79
N CYS A 75 -2.97 -4.43 6.98
CA CYS A 75 -1.70 -3.75 7.24
C CYS A 75 -1.90 -2.28 7.62
N ARG A 76 -2.66 -1.52 6.81
CA ARG A 76 -2.99 -0.12 7.10
C ARG A 76 -3.79 0.03 8.39
N LEU A 77 -4.88 -0.74 8.55
CA LEU A 77 -5.74 -0.61 9.73
C LEU A 77 -5.02 -0.96 11.03
N MET A 78 -4.15 -1.98 11.04
CA MET A 78 -3.35 -2.30 12.22
C MET A 78 -2.37 -1.19 12.56
N ASP A 79 -1.70 -0.62 11.55
CA ASP A 79 -0.78 0.51 11.74
C ASP A 79 -1.52 1.75 12.27
N ASP A 80 -2.75 2.03 11.80
CA ASP A 80 -3.60 3.11 12.33
C ASP A 80 -3.97 2.87 13.80
N ILE A 81 -4.40 1.66 14.16
CA ILE A 81 -4.80 1.34 15.54
C ILE A 81 -3.65 1.56 16.52
N VAL A 82 -2.43 1.19 16.14
CA VAL A 82 -1.25 1.29 17.00
C VAL A 82 -0.70 2.71 17.07
N SER A 83 -0.74 3.46 15.96
CA SER A 83 -0.21 4.83 15.89
C SER A 83 -1.20 5.90 16.35
N ASN A 84 -2.48 5.59 16.45
CA ASN A 84 -3.48 6.52 16.94
C ASN A 84 -3.30 6.76 18.44
N GLU A 85 -2.60 7.85 18.78
CA GLU A 85 -2.60 8.40 20.14
C GLU A 85 -4.02 8.87 20.52
N VAL A 86 -4.40 8.61 21.76
CA VAL A 86 -5.70 9.03 22.34
C VAL A 86 -5.61 10.45 22.85
#